data_AF-A0A8J6VN34-F1
#
_entry.id   AF-A0A8J6VN34-F1
#
_cell.length_a   1.000
_cell.length_b   1.000
_cell.length_c   1.000
_cell.angle_alpha   90.00
_cell.angle_beta   90.00
_cell.angle_gamma   90.00
#
_symmetry.space_group_name_H-M   'P 1'
#
loop_
_entity.id
_entity.type
_entity.pdbx_description
1 polymer ?
#
loop_
_entity_poly.entity_id
_entity_poly.type
_entity_poly.pdbx_seq_one_letter_code
_entity_poly.pdbx_strand_id
1 'polypeptide(L)'
;MARNIGWGEPAKSNAIKLLEALLSLADGWELDDCELKAAVQVEWVSENKLRVTGKGKQKRGKRETIVEIGTTKKALVKLVEKAGKSLEFPQRQQGEGTSREDREAEAVQTVFDCLRELGVFEEDPTNTRKNQGYWKFSLKLKHQTASLAENLAEIQLKWKEQNSEEPPPPPTNINWRDICHKMLEEQLRRYQFRRQATGTGLGHEVGIYVPLGLVKPTTQPRRGKEFCPSPHEGRLQYQLNEKEIEKRFEADAFLREVIEAGEGKTIAIIGEPGAGKSTWLEQIARHLKDSENVSRLPICIQLGSLDGKTLEDYLLQVWLKEALSLQGMVVSAQMQTELMQLLVVV
;
A
#
# COMPACT_ATOMS: atom_id res chain seq x y z
N MET A 1 5.52 -17.24 8.25
CA MET A 1 5.37 -15.96 8.97
C MET A 1 6.45 -15.05 8.42
N ALA A 2 6.09 -14.02 7.66
CA ALA A 2 7.04 -13.03 7.19
C ALA A 2 7.56 -12.28 8.43
N ARG A 3 8.87 -12.39 8.69
CA ARG A 3 9.52 -11.50 9.66
C ARG A 3 9.48 -10.11 9.05
N ASN A 4 9.29 -9.06 9.85
CA ASN A 4 9.54 -7.70 9.40
C ASN A 4 11.02 -7.61 9.00
N ILE A 5 11.30 -7.75 7.71
CA ILE A 5 12.66 -7.69 7.19
C ILE A 5 13.09 -6.24 7.32
N GLY A 6 14.10 -6.01 8.16
CA GLY A 6 14.69 -4.70 8.31
C GLY A 6 15.47 -4.36 7.06
N TRP A 7 14.81 -3.81 6.03
CA TRP A 7 15.39 -3.24 4.80
C TRP A 7 16.25 -1.99 5.06
N GLY A 8 16.86 -1.88 6.24
CA GLY A 8 17.69 -0.77 6.64
C GLY A 8 19.05 -0.77 5.95
N GLU A 9 19.70 0.39 5.98
CA GLU A 9 21.05 0.60 5.49
C GLU A 9 22.09 -0.42 6.03
N PRO A 10 22.03 -0.86 7.31
CA PRO A 10 22.94 -1.90 7.82
C PRO A 10 22.77 -3.26 7.13
N ALA A 11 21.53 -3.64 6.77
CA ALA A 11 21.27 -4.91 6.11
C ALA A 11 21.84 -4.94 4.69
N LYS A 12 21.72 -3.81 3.97
CA LYS A 12 22.34 -3.61 2.65
C LYS A 12 23.86 -3.66 2.72
N SER A 13 24.45 -2.90 3.65
CA SER A 13 25.90 -2.88 3.88
C SER A 13 26.44 -4.27 4.15
N ASN A 14 25.78 -5.03 5.04
CA ASN A 14 26.16 -6.39 5.39
C ASN A 14 26.03 -7.38 4.21
N ALA A 15 24.97 -7.26 3.42
CA ALA A 15 24.78 -8.11 2.24
C ALA A 15 25.92 -7.90 1.23
N ILE A 16 26.27 -6.65 0.95
CA ILE A 16 27.38 -6.31 0.05
C ILE A 16 28.71 -6.85 0.58
N LYS A 17 29.02 -6.65 1.87
CA LYS A 17 30.25 -7.15 2.50
C LYS A 17 30.37 -8.67 2.40
N LEU A 18 29.27 -9.39 2.64
CA LEU A 18 29.25 -10.85 2.55
C LEU A 18 29.45 -11.33 1.12
N LEU A 19 28.75 -10.73 0.15
CA LEU A 19 28.85 -11.06 -1.26
C LEU A 19 30.26 -10.81 -1.79
N GLU A 20 30.87 -9.70 -1.40
CA GLU A 20 32.23 -9.37 -1.80
C GLU A 20 33.24 -10.39 -1.26
N ALA A 21 33.11 -10.80 0.01
CA ALA A 21 33.97 -11.84 0.57
C ALA A 21 33.81 -13.20 -0.14
N LEU A 22 32.59 -13.55 -0.53
CA LEU A 22 32.31 -14.79 -1.29
C LEU A 22 32.84 -14.72 -2.72
N LEU A 23 32.72 -13.57 -3.39
CA LEU A 23 33.23 -13.36 -4.74
C LEU A 23 34.75 -13.33 -4.77
N SER A 24 35.40 -12.66 -3.82
CA SER A 24 36.87 -12.71 -3.69
C SER A 24 37.36 -14.15 -3.52
N LEU A 25 36.65 -14.97 -2.73
CA LEU A 25 36.97 -16.39 -2.58
C LEU A 25 36.78 -17.18 -3.88
N ALA A 26 35.78 -16.84 -4.70
CA ALA A 26 35.55 -17.46 -6.00
C ALA A 26 36.61 -17.07 -7.05
N ASP A 27 37.13 -15.84 -6.98
CA ASP A 27 38.18 -15.31 -7.86
C ASP A 27 39.60 -15.77 -7.47
N GLY A 28 39.72 -16.68 -6.50
CA GLY A 28 40.98 -17.30 -6.12
C GLY A 28 41.70 -16.64 -4.94
N TRP A 29 41.01 -15.85 -4.12
CA TRP A 29 41.58 -15.37 -2.85
C TRP A 29 41.96 -16.54 -1.95
N GLU A 30 43.25 -16.69 -1.68
CA GLU A 30 43.77 -17.74 -0.81
C GLU A 30 43.53 -17.39 0.66
N LEU A 31 42.63 -18.12 1.29
CA LEU A 31 42.50 -18.15 2.75
C LEU A 31 43.68 -18.91 3.37
N ASP A 32 44.46 -18.28 4.24
CA ASP A 32 45.50 -18.98 5.00
C ASP A 32 44.93 -20.00 6.01
N ASP A 33 43.64 -19.87 6.34
CA ASP A 33 42.96 -20.71 7.31
C ASP A 33 42.36 -21.97 6.65
N CYS A 34 43.05 -23.10 6.87
CA CYS A 34 42.65 -24.41 6.34
C CYS A 34 41.28 -24.89 6.85
N GLU A 35 40.86 -24.48 8.05
CA GLU A 35 39.55 -24.86 8.60
C GLU A 35 38.42 -24.08 7.92
N LEU A 36 38.64 -22.79 7.64
CA LEU A 36 37.68 -21.96 6.90
C LEU A 36 37.58 -22.39 5.43
N LYS A 37 38.69 -22.79 4.79
CA LYS A 37 38.68 -23.37 3.43
C LYS A 37 37.83 -24.65 3.35
N ALA A 38 37.82 -25.46 4.41
CA ALA A 38 36.94 -26.62 4.48
C ALA A 38 35.48 -26.22 4.76
N ALA A 39 35.26 -25.23 5.63
CA ALA A 39 33.93 -24.81 6.07
C ALA A 39 33.15 -23.98 5.03
N VAL A 40 33.83 -23.24 4.15
CA VAL A 40 33.22 -22.43 3.08
C VAL A 40 33.92 -22.73 1.76
N GLN A 41 33.20 -23.38 0.86
CA GLN A 41 33.61 -23.66 -0.51
C GLN A 41 32.65 -22.93 -1.46
N VAL A 42 33.21 -22.27 -2.46
CA VAL A 42 32.45 -21.47 -3.43
C VAL A 42 32.80 -21.97 -4.82
N GLU A 43 31.77 -22.33 -5.60
CA GLU A 43 31.94 -22.88 -6.94
C GLU A 43 30.88 -22.30 -7.88
N TRP A 44 31.29 -21.90 -9.09
CA TRP A 44 30.37 -21.52 -10.16
C TRP A 44 29.74 -22.78 -10.76
N VAL A 45 28.42 -22.93 -10.65
CA VAL A 45 27.67 -24.08 -11.19
C VAL A 45 27.16 -23.77 -12.59
N SER A 46 26.89 -22.51 -12.87
CA SER A 46 26.60 -22.01 -14.21
C SER A 46 27.12 -20.60 -14.36
N GLU A 47 27.08 -20.07 -15.58
CA GLU A 47 27.49 -18.72 -15.94
C GLU A 47 26.95 -17.66 -14.97
N ASN A 48 25.74 -17.83 -14.45
CA ASN A 48 25.04 -16.84 -13.63
C ASN A 48 24.73 -17.35 -12.20
N LYS A 49 25.31 -18.49 -11.79
CA LYS A 49 24.95 -19.14 -10.52
C LYS A 49 26.17 -19.57 -9.72
N LEU A 50 26.36 -18.92 -8.58
CA LEU A 50 27.42 -19.19 -7.62
C LEU A 50 26.88 -20.03 -6.47
N ARG A 51 27.40 -21.25 -6.29
CA ARG A 51 27.00 -22.16 -5.22
C ARG A 51 27.97 -22.06 -4.05
N VAL A 52 27.42 -21.93 -2.84
CA VAL A 52 28.19 -21.88 -1.60
C VAL A 52 27.84 -23.12 -0.76
N THR A 53 28.87 -23.91 -0.45
CA THR A 53 28.77 -25.12 0.36
C THR A 53 29.93 -25.20 1.37
N GLY A 54 30.06 -26.34 2.05
CA GLY A 54 31.14 -26.61 2.99
C GLY A 54 31.32 -28.11 3.17
N LYS A 55 32.57 -28.54 3.34
CA LYS A 55 32.96 -29.92 3.60
C LYS A 55 33.11 -30.13 5.11
N GLY A 56 32.47 -31.19 5.60
CA GLY A 56 32.56 -31.56 7.01
C GLY A 56 32.88 -33.04 7.17
N LYS A 57 33.43 -33.40 8.33
CA LYS A 57 33.68 -34.81 8.66
C LYS A 57 32.39 -35.43 9.18
N GLN A 58 31.91 -36.47 8.51
CA GLN A 58 30.81 -37.29 9.00
C GLN A 58 31.36 -38.62 9.53
N LYS A 59 31.06 -38.93 10.80
CA LYS A 59 31.38 -40.23 11.41
C LYS A 59 30.24 -41.21 11.14
N ARG A 60 30.56 -42.34 10.51
CA ARG A 60 29.67 -43.50 10.42
C ARG A 60 30.38 -44.71 11.02
N GLY A 61 30.13 -44.95 12.32
CA GLY A 61 30.87 -45.95 13.10
C GLY A 61 32.33 -45.51 13.35
N LYS A 62 33.30 -46.40 13.08
CA LYS A 62 34.75 -46.11 13.22
C LYS A 62 35.39 -45.40 12.00
N ARG A 63 34.63 -45.13 10.93
CA ARG A 63 35.14 -44.48 9.71
C ARG A 63 34.70 -43.01 9.67
N GLU A 64 35.67 -42.12 9.52
CA GLU A 64 35.46 -40.70 9.20
C GLU A 64 35.51 -40.52 7.67
N THR A 65 34.47 -39.95 7.09
CA THR A 65 34.45 -39.57 5.67
C THR A 65 34.18 -38.08 5.54
N ILE A 66 34.88 -37.41 4.63
CA ILE A 66 34.64 -36.00 4.30
C ILE A 66 33.43 -35.97 3.36
N VAL A 67 32.36 -35.31 3.79
CA VAL A 67 31.10 -35.22 3.05
C VAL A 67 30.71 -33.74 2.92
N GLU A 68 30.02 -33.39 1.84
CA GLU A 68 29.41 -32.06 1.69
C GLU A 68 28.23 -31.91 2.65
N ILE A 69 28.44 -31.18 3.75
CA ILE A 69 27.40 -30.93 4.76
C ILE A 69 26.75 -29.56 4.56
N GLY A 70 27.53 -28.56 4.11
CA GLY A 70 27.12 -27.17 3.96
C GLY A 70 27.97 -26.23 4.81
N THR A 71 27.73 -24.93 4.68
CA THR A 71 28.42 -23.89 5.47
C THR A 71 27.66 -23.57 6.76
N THR A 72 28.33 -22.95 7.72
CA THR A 72 27.71 -22.46 8.97
C THR A 72 27.73 -20.94 9.01
N LYS A 73 26.75 -20.33 9.68
CA LYS A 73 26.70 -18.86 9.84
C LYS A 73 27.97 -18.30 10.48
N LYS A 74 28.51 -19.00 11.49
CA LYS A 74 29.78 -18.64 12.15
C LYS A 74 30.96 -18.63 11.18
N ALA A 75 31.03 -19.59 10.25
CA ALA A 75 32.07 -19.63 9.24
C ALA A 75 31.96 -18.46 8.25
N LEU A 76 30.73 -18.07 7.87
CA LEU A 76 30.50 -16.90 7.02
C LEU A 76 30.90 -15.59 7.71
N VAL A 77 30.65 -15.45 9.00
CA VAL A 77 31.09 -14.27 9.77
C VAL A 77 32.61 -14.19 9.80
N LYS A 78 33.29 -15.30 10.13
CA LYS A 78 34.76 -15.38 10.11
C LYS A 78 35.36 -15.07 8.73
N LEU A 79 34.68 -15.49 7.65
CA LEU A 79 35.10 -15.16 6.29
C LEU A 79 35.09 -13.65 6.05
N VAL A 80 34.02 -12.96 6.48
CA VAL A 80 33.90 -11.50 6.36
C VAL A 80 34.97 -10.80 7.20
N GLU A 81 35.22 -11.27 8.44
CA GLU A 81 36.30 -10.74 9.29
C GLU A 81 37.68 -10.89 8.66
N LYS A 82 37.96 -12.05 8.04
CA LYS A 82 39.22 -12.31 7.32
C LYS A 82 39.37 -11.44 6.07
N ALA A 83 38.26 -11.06 5.44
CA ALA A 83 38.25 -10.10 4.33
C ALA A 83 38.44 -8.64 4.80
N GLY A 84 38.74 -8.41 6.09
CA GLY A 84 38.97 -7.09 6.67
C GLY A 84 37.70 -6.29 6.92
N LYS A 85 36.53 -6.95 6.95
CA LYS A 85 35.22 -6.30 7.08
C LYS A 85 34.52 -6.75 8.35
N SER A 86 33.66 -5.88 8.87
CA SER A 86 32.84 -6.17 10.04
C SER A 86 31.36 -5.98 9.69
N LEU A 87 30.53 -6.91 10.14
CA LEU A 87 29.08 -6.81 10.02
C LEU A 87 28.56 -5.75 11.01
N GLU A 88 27.65 -4.91 10.54
CA GLU A 88 26.99 -3.87 11.32
C GLU A 88 25.71 -4.42 11.96
N PHE A 89 25.40 -3.96 13.17
CA PHE A 89 24.20 -4.42 13.90
C PHE A 89 23.16 -3.31 13.95
N PRO A 90 21.89 -3.58 13.61
CA PRO A 90 20.83 -2.60 13.76
C PRO A 90 20.67 -2.19 15.23
N GLN A 91 20.50 -0.89 15.47
CA GLN A 91 20.54 -0.24 16.79
C GLN A 91 19.41 -0.66 17.75
N ARG A 92 18.43 -1.43 17.28
CA ARG A 92 17.18 -1.77 18.00
C ARG A 92 17.28 -2.88 19.05
N GLN A 93 18.42 -3.56 19.19
CA GLN A 93 18.58 -4.67 20.14
C GLN A 93 19.81 -4.50 21.07
N GLN A 94 19.98 -3.33 21.69
CA GLN A 94 20.84 -3.20 22.88
C GLN A 94 20.14 -3.72 24.15
N GLY A 95 19.46 -4.86 24.06
CA GLY A 95 19.02 -5.59 25.25
C GLY A 95 20.23 -6.27 25.89
N GLU A 96 20.46 -6.00 27.17
CA GLU A 96 21.44 -6.72 28.00
C GLU A 96 21.09 -8.22 28.01
N GLY A 97 21.86 -9.04 27.29
CA GLY A 97 21.75 -10.50 27.40
C GLY A 97 22.06 -11.33 26.15
N THR A 98 22.08 -10.76 24.94
CA THR A 98 22.40 -11.54 23.72
C THR A 98 23.91 -11.63 23.48
N SER A 99 24.43 -12.86 23.31
CA SER A 99 25.86 -13.08 23.06
C SER A 99 26.26 -12.49 21.69
N ARG A 100 27.53 -12.09 21.54
CA ARG A 100 28.05 -11.53 20.28
C ARG A 100 27.84 -12.50 19.10
N GLU A 101 28.01 -13.80 19.35
CA GLU A 101 27.82 -14.84 18.34
C GLU A 101 26.37 -14.93 17.85
N ASP A 102 25.39 -14.72 18.74
CA ASP A 102 23.97 -14.75 18.38
C ASP A 102 23.60 -13.55 17.51
N ARG A 103 24.13 -12.37 17.82
CA ARG A 103 23.92 -11.14 17.03
C ARG A 103 24.52 -11.27 15.62
N GLU A 104 25.70 -11.86 15.51
CA GLU A 104 26.34 -12.14 14.22
C GLU A 104 25.52 -13.16 13.40
N ALA A 105 24.99 -14.21 14.04
CA ALA A 105 24.12 -15.18 13.39
C ALA A 105 22.77 -14.60 12.94
N GLU A 106 22.23 -13.62 13.68
CA GLU A 106 21.02 -12.88 13.31
C GLU A 106 21.28 -11.92 12.14
N ALA A 107 22.43 -11.23 12.13
CA ALA A 107 22.83 -10.37 11.02
C ALA A 107 22.96 -11.16 9.71
N VAL A 108 23.61 -12.33 9.74
CA VAL A 108 23.69 -13.23 8.57
C VAL A 108 22.31 -13.71 8.14
N GLN A 109 21.42 -14.04 9.09
CA GLN A 109 20.05 -14.43 8.75
C GLN A 109 19.29 -13.30 8.05
N THR A 110 19.44 -12.06 8.54
CA THR A 110 18.78 -10.89 7.98
C THR A 110 19.24 -10.66 6.53
N VAL A 111 20.53 -10.84 6.27
CA VAL A 111 21.10 -10.80 4.92
C VAL A 111 20.48 -11.87 4.03
N PHE A 112 20.38 -13.12 4.49
CA PHE A 112 19.72 -14.19 3.72
C PHE A 112 18.26 -13.90 3.42
N ASP A 113 17.53 -13.35 4.39
CA ASP A 113 16.13 -12.99 4.21
C ASP A 113 16.01 -11.87 3.16
N CYS A 114 16.87 -10.84 3.18
CA CYS A 114 16.91 -9.79 2.15
C CYS A 114 17.26 -10.34 0.76
N LEU A 115 18.31 -11.17 0.65
CA LEU A 115 18.72 -11.74 -0.65
C LEU A 115 17.66 -12.68 -1.23
N ARG A 116 16.86 -13.33 -0.38
CA ARG A 116 15.71 -14.16 -0.77
C ARG A 116 14.59 -13.30 -1.36
N GLU A 117 14.26 -12.18 -0.71
CA GLU A 117 13.25 -11.26 -1.23
C GLU A 117 13.68 -10.60 -2.54
N LEU A 118 14.97 -10.34 -2.74
CA LEU A 118 15.52 -9.86 -4.01
C LEU A 118 15.51 -10.92 -5.13
N GLY A 119 15.11 -12.17 -4.84
CA GLY A 119 15.14 -13.28 -5.80
C GLY A 119 16.55 -13.70 -6.23
N VAL A 120 17.58 -13.22 -5.53
CA VAL A 120 19.00 -13.51 -5.80
C VAL A 120 19.45 -14.79 -5.09
N PHE A 121 18.75 -15.20 -4.03
CA PHE A 121 19.11 -16.34 -3.21
C PHE A 121 18.19 -17.54 -3.43
N GLU A 122 18.77 -18.70 -3.72
CA GLU A 122 18.07 -19.99 -3.80
C GLU A 122 18.66 -20.98 -2.80
N GLU A 123 17.83 -21.54 -1.93
CA GLU A 123 18.24 -22.65 -1.06
C GLU A 123 18.32 -23.96 -1.86
N ASP A 124 19.35 -24.76 -1.58
CA ASP A 124 19.49 -26.08 -2.18
C ASP A 124 18.38 -27.00 -1.65
N PRO A 125 17.59 -27.68 -2.51
CA PRO A 125 16.46 -28.52 -2.09
C PRO A 125 16.89 -29.72 -1.22
N THR A 126 18.18 -30.04 -1.18
CA THR A 126 18.74 -31.07 -0.30
C THR A 126 18.81 -30.65 1.17
N ASN A 127 18.49 -29.39 1.49
CA ASN A 127 18.46 -28.86 2.85
C ASN A 127 17.22 -29.37 3.61
N THR A 128 17.29 -30.61 4.09
CA THR A 128 16.22 -31.27 4.86
C THR A 128 16.28 -30.89 6.33
N ARG A 129 15.15 -31.01 7.06
CA ARG A 129 15.02 -30.77 8.52
C ARG A 129 16.08 -31.45 9.42
N LYS A 130 16.87 -32.39 8.88
CA LYS A 130 17.96 -33.10 9.57
C LYS A 130 19.29 -32.32 9.60
N ASN A 131 19.45 -31.25 8.83
CA ASN A 131 20.66 -30.41 8.76
C ASN A 131 20.50 -29.09 9.54
N GLN A 132 19.91 -29.13 10.75
CA GLN A 132 19.75 -27.94 11.58
C GLN A 132 21.12 -27.29 11.85
N GLY A 133 21.40 -26.14 11.21
CA GLY A 133 22.62 -25.36 11.39
C GLY A 133 23.57 -25.30 10.18
N TYR A 134 23.40 -26.17 9.18
CA TYR A 134 24.20 -26.16 7.95
C TYR A 134 23.39 -25.66 6.76
N TRP A 135 24.01 -24.81 5.95
CA TRP A 135 23.36 -24.10 4.85
C TRP A 135 24.04 -24.43 3.53
N LYS A 136 23.24 -24.77 2.54
CA LYS A 136 23.66 -24.90 1.14
C LYS A 136 22.76 -24.00 0.31
N PHE A 137 23.36 -23.06 -0.40
CA PHE A 137 22.61 -22.09 -1.17
C PHE A 137 23.34 -21.71 -2.44
N SER A 138 22.59 -21.12 -3.37
CA SER A 138 23.10 -20.57 -4.60
C SER A 138 22.69 -19.11 -4.73
N LEU A 139 23.58 -18.30 -5.29
CA LEU A 139 23.37 -16.89 -5.59
C LEU A 139 23.27 -16.71 -7.10
N LYS A 140 22.24 -16.01 -7.56
CA LYS A 140 22.06 -15.62 -8.95
C LYS A 140 22.78 -14.29 -9.21
N LEU A 141 23.89 -14.36 -9.93
CA LEU A 141 24.75 -13.22 -10.27
C LEU A 141 24.71 -12.92 -11.77
N LYS A 142 25.34 -11.84 -12.21
CA LYS A 142 25.29 -11.36 -13.59
C LYS A 142 25.94 -12.34 -14.56
N HIS A 143 27.21 -12.66 -14.31
CA HIS A 143 28.02 -13.58 -15.09
C HIS A 143 29.32 -13.94 -14.35
N GLN A 144 29.89 -15.12 -14.62
CA GLN A 144 31.15 -15.60 -14.04
C GLN A 144 32.37 -14.78 -14.51
N THR A 145 32.33 -14.22 -15.72
CA THR A 145 33.40 -13.39 -16.27
C THR A 145 33.21 -11.89 -15.99
N ALA A 146 32.12 -11.51 -15.33
CA ALA A 146 31.89 -10.13 -14.94
C ALA A 146 32.79 -9.76 -13.77
N SER A 147 33.28 -8.51 -13.74
CA SER A 147 34.12 -8.07 -12.63
C SER A 147 33.34 -8.08 -11.32
N LEU A 148 34.05 -8.21 -10.19
CA LEU A 148 33.46 -8.14 -8.84
C LEU A 148 32.59 -6.89 -8.67
N ALA A 149 33.02 -5.75 -9.24
CA ALA A 149 32.25 -4.50 -9.21
C ALA A 149 30.94 -4.58 -10.00
N GLU A 150 30.92 -5.25 -11.15
CA GLU A 150 29.72 -5.40 -11.99
C GLU A 150 28.67 -6.32 -11.35
N ASN A 151 29.12 -7.43 -10.74
CA ASN A 151 28.23 -8.35 -10.02
C ASN A 151 27.60 -7.65 -8.80
N LEU A 152 28.38 -6.82 -8.08
CA LEU A 152 27.86 -6.03 -6.97
C LEU A 152 26.92 -4.91 -7.45
N ALA A 153 27.22 -4.26 -8.58
CA ALA A 153 26.39 -3.19 -9.13
C ALA A 153 24.99 -3.68 -9.50
N GLU A 154 24.85 -4.91 -10.04
CA GLU A 154 23.52 -5.47 -10.34
C GLU A 154 22.71 -5.70 -9.06
N ILE A 155 23.34 -6.21 -8.00
CA ILE A 155 22.66 -6.42 -6.71
C ILE A 155 22.28 -5.08 -6.07
N GLN A 156 23.16 -4.07 -6.18
CA GLN A 156 22.83 -2.72 -5.74
C GLN A 156 21.69 -2.10 -6.56
N LEU A 157 21.61 -2.40 -7.86
CA LEU A 157 20.52 -1.97 -8.73
C LEU A 157 19.21 -2.63 -8.32
N LYS A 158 19.17 -3.96 -8.14
CA LYS A 158 17.99 -4.67 -7.63
C LYS A 158 17.57 -4.17 -6.24
N TRP A 159 18.54 -3.87 -5.38
CA TRP A 159 18.28 -3.26 -4.08
C TRP A 159 17.68 -1.87 -4.23
N LYS A 160 18.17 -1.06 -5.18
CA LYS A 160 17.58 0.24 -5.51
C LYS A 160 16.21 0.09 -6.11
N GLU A 161 15.93 -0.88 -6.96
CA GLU A 161 14.59 -1.12 -7.54
C GLU A 161 13.59 -1.53 -6.47
N GLN A 162 14.02 -2.33 -5.49
CA GLN A 162 13.15 -2.79 -4.41
C GLN A 162 12.95 -1.73 -3.30
N ASN A 163 13.96 -0.90 -3.03
CA ASN A 163 13.87 0.21 -2.07
C ASN A 163 13.44 1.54 -2.71
N SER A 164 13.47 1.65 -4.04
CA SER A 164 12.77 2.69 -4.75
C SER A 164 11.31 2.29 -4.73
N GLU A 165 10.54 2.91 -3.84
CA GLU A 165 9.28 3.47 -4.33
C GLU A 165 9.62 4.11 -5.68
N GLU A 166 8.98 3.66 -6.75
CA GLU A 166 9.18 4.19 -8.10
C GLU A 166 9.49 5.69 -8.01
N PRO A 167 10.58 6.20 -8.61
CA PRO A 167 10.71 7.65 -8.73
C PRO A 167 9.38 8.13 -9.32
N PRO A 168 8.71 9.12 -8.71
CA PRO A 168 7.42 9.58 -9.20
C PRO A 168 7.61 9.83 -10.70
N PRO A 169 6.90 9.11 -11.58
CA PRO A 169 6.98 9.39 -12.99
C PRO A 169 6.65 10.87 -13.15
N PRO A 170 7.25 11.52 -14.16
CA PRO A 170 7.13 12.95 -14.36
C PRO A 170 5.67 13.35 -14.15
N PRO A 171 5.38 14.43 -13.39
CA PRO A 171 4.05 14.77 -12.93
C PRO A 171 3.11 14.61 -14.12
N THR A 172 2.35 13.52 -14.10
CA THR A 172 1.30 13.34 -15.06
C THR A 172 0.41 14.51 -14.75
N ASN A 173 0.31 15.45 -15.69
CA ASN A 173 -0.57 16.60 -15.60
C ASN A 173 -2.01 16.08 -15.68
N ILE A 174 -2.40 15.33 -14.66
CA ILE A 174 -3.69 14.69 -14.52
C ILE A 174 -4.60 15.80 -14.08
N ASN A 175 -5.49 16.18 -14.99
CA ASN A 175 -6.52 17.12 -14.66
C ASN A 175 -7.60 16.41 -13.82
N TRP A 176 -7.35 16.27 -12.52
CA TRP A 176 -8.29 15.65 -11.56
C TRP A 176 -9.65 16.33 -11.57
N ARG A 177 -9.70 17.64 -11.87
CA ARG A 177 -10.95 18.36 -12.07
C ARG A 177 -11.73 17.76 -13.22
N ASP A 178 -11.12 17.56 -14.39
CA ASP A 178 -11.78 16.96 -15.55
C ASP A 178 -12.24 15.52 -15.26
N ILE A 179 -11.45 14.75 -14.51
CA ILE A 179 -11.84 13.38 -14.10
C ILE A 179 -13.09 13.43 -13.23
N CYS A 180 -13.11 14.27 -12.19
CA CYS A 180 -14.25 14.41 -11.29
C CYS A 180 -15.51 14.91 -12.04
N HIS A 181 -15.38 15.91 -12.92
CA HIS A 181 -16.52 16.43 -13.68
C HIS A 181 -17.09 15.41 -14.67
N LYS A 182 -16.24 14.68 -15.40
CA LYS A 182 -16.72 13.62 -16.31
C LYS A 182 -17.40 12.48 -15.57
N MET A 183 -16.84 12.08 -14.43
CA MET A 183 -17.45 11.04 -13.58
C MET A 183 -18.80 11.52 -13.03
N LEU A 184 -18.90 12.76 -12.56
CA LEU A 184 -20.15 13.36 -12.08
C LEU A 184 -21.20 13.42 -13.19
N GLU A 185 -20.81 13.81 -14.41
CA GLU A 185 -21.70 13.86 -15.58
C GLU A 185 -22.25 12.48 -15.93
N GLU A 186 -21.39 11.46 -15.95
CA GLU A 186 -21.81 10.09 -16.19
C GLU A 186 -22.74 9.58 -15.07
N GLN A 187 -22.46 9.91 -13.82
CA GLN A 187 -23.36 9.60 -12.70
C GLN A 187 -24.72 10.26 -12.88
N LEU A 188 -24.78 11.57 -13.17
CA LEU A 188 -26.02 12.30 -13.44
C LEU A 188 -26.82 11.67 -14.59
N ARG A 189 -26.14 11.28 -15.67
CA ARG A 189 -26.76 10.58 -16.80
C ARG A 189 -27.36 9.23 -16.38
N ARG A 190 -26.64 8.43 -15.58
CA ARG A 190 -27.14 7.16 -15.02
C ARG A 190 -28.34 7.39 -14.11
N TYR A 191 -28.36 8.47 -13.32
CA TYR A 191 -29.51 8.83 -12.50
C TYR A 191 -30.75 9.17 -13.33
N GLN A 192 -30.59 10.00 -14.35
CA GLN A 192 -31.68 10.37 -15.27
C GLN A 192 -32.22 9.13 -16.00
N PHE A 193 -31.34 8.26 -16.49
CA PHE A 193 -31.74 7.02 -17.15
C PHE A 193 -32.49 6.06 -16.21
N ARG A 194 -32.03 5.92 -14.95
CA ARG A 194 -32.74 5.11 -13.95
C ARG A 194 -34.16 5.63 -13.70
N ARG A 195 -34.37 6.95 -13.57
CA ARG A 195 -35.71 7.56 -13.43
C ARG A 195 -36.62 7.25 -14.62
N GLN A 196 -36.07 7.25 -15.83
CA GLN A 196 -36.82 6.90 -17.05
C GLN A 196 -37.25 5.42 -17.08
N ALA A 197 -36.40 4.52 -16.60
CA ALA A 197 -36.65 3.07 -16.64
C ALA A 197 -37.65 2.58 -15.57
N THR A 198 -37.70 3.18 -14.37
CA THR A 198 -38.62 2.76 -13.28
C THR A 198 -40.05 3.30 -13.40
N GLY A 199 -40.43 3.90 -14.53
CA GLY A 199 -41.77 4.47 -14.73
C GLY A 199 -42.02 5.81 -14.02
N THR A 200 -41.06 6.29 -13.22
CA THR A 200 -41.03 7.65 -12.65
C THR A 200 -40.74 8.74 -13.69
N GLY A 201 -40.36 8.36 -14.92
CA GLY A 201 -40.13 9.24 -16.07
C GLY A 201 -41.37 9.57 -16.91
N LEU A 202 -42.57 9.08 -16.54
CA LEU A 202 -43.84 9.49 -17.15
C LEU A 202 -44.27 10.88 -16.60
N GLY A 203 -43.62 11.93 -17.10
CA GLY A 203 -44.25 13.24 -17.32
C GLY A 203 -44.60 14.15 -16.14
N HIS A 204 -44.18 13.87 -14.90
CA HIS A 204 -44.56 14.72 -13.75
C HIS A 204 -43.40 15.31 -12.94
N GLU A 205 -42.16 15.23 -13.41
CA GLU A 205 -41.06 16.03 -12.84
C GLU A 205 -41.10 17.45 -13.42
N VAL A 206 -42.16 18.18 -13.10
CA VAL A 206 -42.13 19.64 -13.13
C VAL A 206 -40.97 20.05 -12.21
N GLY A 207 -40.19 21.07 -12.57
CA GLY A 207 -39.12 21.64 -11.73
C GLY A 207 -39.68 22.28 -10.45
N ILE A 208 -40.37 21.50 -9.63
CA ILE A 208 -41.04 21.92 -8.40
C ILE A 208 -39.95 22.16 -7.40
N TYR A 209 -39.81 23.43 -7.11
CA TYR A 209 -38.80 23.98 -6.24
C TYR A 209 -39.32 23.88 -4.81
N VAL A 210 -38.79 22.92 -4.05
CA VAL A 210 -39.19 22.75 -2.65
C VAL A 210 -38.29 23.65 -1.81
N PRO A 211 -38.79 24.74 -1.19
CA PRO A 211 -37.96 25.65 -0.40
C PRO A 211 -37.30 24.90 0.77
N LEU A 212 -36.03 25.21 1.04
CA LEU A 212 -35.27 24.62 2.14
C LEU A 212 -35.25 25.55 3.35
N GLY A 213 -35.50 25.00 4.54
CA GLY A 213 -35.24 25.69 5.80
C GLY A 213 -33.86 25.33 6.34
N LEU A 214 -33.04 26.32 6.64
CA LEU A 214 -31.79 26.12 7.38
C LEU A 214 -32.11 26.04 8.87
N VAL A 215 -31.63 24.96 9.49
CA VAL A 215 -31.81 24.66 10.92
C VAL A 215 -30.43 24.43 11.52
N LYS A 216 -30.13 25.05 12.66
CA LYS A 216 -28.89 24.72 13.39
C LYS A 216 -29.02 23.33 14.03
N PRO A 217 -27.93 22.55 14.12
CA PRO A 217 -27.96 21.27 14.81
C PRO A 217 -28.34 21.50 16.29
N THR A 218 -29.59 21.23 16.64
CA THR A 218 -30.02 21.13 18.03
C THR A 218 -29.83 19.68 18.45
N THR A 219 -29.09 19.44 19.52
CA THR A 219 -28.94 18.13 20.13
C THR A 219 -30.31 17.66 20.63
N GLN A 220 -31.08 16.96 19.81
CA GLN A 220 -32.33 16.37 20.27
C GLN A 220 -31.99 15.31 21.32
N PRO A 221 -32.62 15.33 22.51
CA PRO A 221 -32.39 14.29 23.50
C PRO A 221 -32.80 12.94 22.91
N ARG A 222 -31.91 11.94 23.01
CA ARG A 222 -32.22 10.55 22.63
C ARG A 222 -33.45 10.10 23.43
N ARG A 223 -34.60 9.93 22.76
CA ARG A 223 -35.81 9.42 23.41
C ARG A 223 -35.67 7.92 23.70
N GLY A 224 -36.08 7.52 24.89
CA GLY A 224 -36.04 6.13 25.35
C GLY A 224 -36.87 5.19 24.46
N LYS A 225 -36.52 3.90 24.49
CA LYS A 225 -37.05 2.80 23.66
C LYS A 225 -38.58 2.58 23.71
N GLU A 226 -39.33 3.34 24.50
CA GLU A 226 -40.76 3.12 24.77
C GLU A 226 -41.70 4.03 23.98
N PHE A 227 -41.19 4.92 23.12
CA PHE A 227 -42.03 5.82 22.33
C PHE A 227 -42.49 5.14 21.03
N CYS A 228 -43.69 4.54 21.04
CA CYS A 228 -44.40 4.03 19.86
C CYS A 228 -45.57 4.96 19.50
N PRO A 229 -45.34 6.07 18.77
CA PRO A 229 -46.43 6.94 18.35
C PRO A 229 -47.29 6.26 17.29
N SER A 230 -48.57 6.61 17.23
CA SER A 230 -49.45 6.16 16.15
C SER A 230 -48.93 6.64 14.78
N PRO A 231 -49.27 5.97 13.66
CA PRO A 231 -48.82 6.40 12.32
C PRO A 231 -49.12 7.86 11.97
N HIS A 232 -50.17 8.44 12.58
CA HIS A 232 -50.56 9.83 12.37
C HIS A 232 -49.69 10.81 13.20
N GLU A 233 -49.32 10.44 14.42
CA GLU A 233 -48.41 11.22 15.29
C GLU A 233 -46.94 11.07 14.89
N GLY A 234 -46.56 9.96 14.25
CA GLY A 234 -45.23 9.76 13.67
C GLY A 234 -44.89 10.81 12.60
N ARG A 235 -45.91 11.31 11.86
CA ARG A 235 -45.72 12.38 10.87
C ARG A 235 -45.33 13.71 11.51
N LEU A 236 -45.85 14.00 12.71
CA LEU A 236 -45.51 15.22 13.46
C LEU A 236 -44.03 15.23 13.90
N GLN A 237 -43.34 14.08 13.91
CA GLN A 237 -41.92 14.01 14.26
C GLN A 237 -40.99 14.68 13.24
N TYR A 238 -41.40 14.72 11.96
CA TYR A 238 -40.62 15.35 10.89
C TYR A 238 -41.04 16.79 10.63
N GLN A 239 -42.13 17.25 11.25
CA GLN A 239 -42.58 18.64 11.16
C GLN A 239 -41.76 19.50 12.13
N LEU A 240 -40.84 20.27 11.58
CA LEU A 240 -40.09 21.29 12.32
C LEU A 240 -41.06 22.37 12.79
N ASN A 241 -40.98 22.77 14.06
CA ASN A 241 -41.69 23.95 14.53
C ASN A 241 -41.12 25.18 13.83
N GLU A 242 -41.96 26.13 13.41
CA GLU A 242 -41.50 27.34 12.67
C GLU A 242 -40.46 28.17 13.45
N LYS A 243 -40.37 27.98 14.77
CA LYS A 243 -39.40 28.61 15.66
C LYS A 243 -37.96 28.08 15.51
N GLU A 244 -37.77 26.91 14.90
CA GLU A 244 -36.44 26.27 14.74
C GLU A 244 -35.80 26.55 13.36
N ILE A 245 -36.58 27.11 12.43
CA ILE A 245 -36.11 27.46 11.08
C ILE A 245 -35.53 28.87 11.13
N GLU A 246 -34.20 29.01 11.08
CA GLU A 246 -33.53 30.32 11.14
C GLU A 246 -33.73 31.12 9.87
N LYS A 247 -33.67 30.45 8.71
CA LYS A 247 -33.83 31.09 7.41
C LYS A 247 -34.42 30.10 6.41
N ARG A 248 -35.44 30.53 5.67
CA ARG A 248 -35.93 29.80 4.50
C ARG A 248 -35.19 30.31 3.27
N PHE A 249 -34.72 29.40 2.46
CA PHE A 249 -34.01 29.66 1.23
C PHE A 249 -34.84 29.19 0.03
N GLU A 250 -34.95 30.06 -0.96
CA GLU A 250 -35.17 29.64 -2.35
C GLU A 250 -33.86 29.02 -2.87
N ALA A 251 -33.92 27.99 -3.73
CA ALA A 251 -32.72 27.22 -4.10
C ALA A 251 -31.55 28.00 -4.66
N ASP A 252 -31.76 29.08 -5.42
CA ASP A 252 -30.69 29.85 -6.01
C ASP A 252 -29.99 30.69 -4.94
N ALA A 253 -30.72 31.06 -3.88
CA ALA A 253 -30.16 31.69 -2.70
C ALA A 253 -29.42 30.66 -1.84
N PHE A 254 -29.94 29.44 -1.70
CA PHE A 254 -29.26 28.35 -0.98
C PHE A 254 -27.93 27.99 -1.63
N LEU A 255 -27.91 27.79 -2.96
CA LEU A 255 -26.72 27.41 -3.71
C LEU A 255 -25.61 28.48 -3.55
N ARG A 256 -25.94 29.76 -3.69
CA ARG A 256 -24.96 30.85 -3.54
C ARG A 256 -24.52 31.07 -2.09
N GLU A 257 -25.46 31.19 -1.16
CA GLU A 257 -25.13 31.57 0.22
C GLU A 257 -24.54 30.41 1.04
N VAL A 258 -24.93 29.17 0.74
CA VAL A 258 -24.56 28.00 1.56
C VAL A 258 -23.50 27.15 0.87
N ILE A 259 -23.61 26.91 -0.45
CA ILE A 259 -22.68 26.04 -1.17
C ILE A 259 -21.46 26.81 -1.69
N GLU A 260 -21.64 28.01 -2.26
CA GLU A 260 -20.49 28.79 -2.76
C GLU A 260 -19.70 29.46 -1.64
N ALA A 261 -20.39 30.14 -0.71
CA ALA A 261 -19.77 30.87 0.40
C ALA A 261 -19.43 29.99 1.63
N GLY A 262 -19.92 28.74 1.68
CA GLY A 262 -19.71 27.84 2.81
C GLY A 262 -18.46 26.96 2.68
N GLU A 263 -17.27 27.53 2.88
CA GLU A 263 -16.05 26.72 2.97
C GLU A 263 -16.03 25.90 4.28
N GLY A 264 -15.92 24.57 4.17
CA GLY A 264 -15.68 23.65 5.30
C GLY A 264 -16.88 23.26 6.17
N LYS A 265 -18.14 23.44 5.71
CA LYS A 265 -19.33 23.11 6.49
C LYS A 265 -19.96 21.77 6.09
N THR A 266 -20.14 20.88 7.05
CA THR A 266 -20.94 19.66 6.87
C THR A 266 -22.43 20.01 6.89
N ILE A 267 -23.12 19.78 5.78
CA ILE A 267 -24.55 20.07 5.61
C ILE A 267 -25.31 18.75 5.52
N ALA A 268 -26.42 18.65 6.25
CA ALA A 268 -27.36 17.55 6.15
C ALA A 268 -28.69 18.04 5.58
N ILE A 269 -29.16 17.40 4.50
CA ILE A 269 -30.49 17.65 3.93
C ILE A 269 -31.46 16.62 4.50
N ILE A 270 -32.39 17.06 5.34
CA ILE A 270 -33.35 16.20 6.03
C ILE A 270 -34.76 16.47 5.47
N GLY A 271 -35.56 15.42 5.33
CA GLY A 271 -36.94 15.53 4.87
C GLY A 271 -37.60 14.17 4.74
N GLU A 272 -38.93 14.17 4.60
CA GLU A 272 -39.73 12.95 4.44
C GLU A 272 -39.33 12.15 3.17
N PRO A 273 -39.58 10.83 3.12
CA PRO A 273 -39.47 10.07 1.88
C PRO A 273 -40.32 10.73 0.78
N GLY A 274 -39.75 10.91 -0.42
CA GLY A 274 -40.43 11.61 -1.51
C GLY A 274 -40.36 13.14 -1.46
N ALA A 275 -39.79 13.76 -0.42
CA ALA A 275 -39.62 15.23 -0.33
C ALA A 275 -38.61 15.85 -1.34
N GLY A 276 -38.10 15.07 -2.30
CA GLY A 276 -37.18 15.57 -3.33
C GLY A 276 -35.71 15.69 -2.92
N LYS A 277 -35.27 15.09 -1.81
CA LYS A 277 -33.86 15.15 -1.34
C LYS A 277 -32.84 14.77 -2.42
N SER A 278 -33.09 13.68 -3.16
CA SER A 278 -32.22 13.25 -4.24
C SER A 278 -32.24 14.23 -5.43
N THR A 279 -33.38 14.86 -5.70
CA THR A 279 -33.51 15.92 -6.70
C THR A 279 -32.71 17.16 -6.30
N TRP A 280 -32.70 17.48 -5.01
CA TRP A 280 -31.88 18.57 -4.45
C TRP A 280 -30.37 18.30 -4.56
N LEU A 281 -29.91 17.08 -4.23
CA LEU A 281 -28.51 16.70 -4.43
C LEU A 281 -28.10 16.77 -5.91
N GLU A 282 -29.01 16.42 -6.82
CA GLU A 282 -28.81 16.52 -8.26
C GLU A 282 -28.71 17.98 -8.73
N GLN A 283 -29.52 18.88 -8.18
CA GLN A 283 -29.41 20.32 -8.45
C GLN A 283 -28.10 20.91 -7.96
N ILE A 284 -27.64 20.53 -6.77
CA ILE A 284 -26.32 20.91 -6.26
C ILE A 284 -25.22 20.40 -7.20
N ALA A 285 -25.30 19.13 -7.64
CA ALA A 285 -24.36 18.56 -8.59
C ALA A 285 -24.32 19.31 -9.93
N ARG A 286 -25.48 19.75 -10.46
CA ARG A 286 -25.54 20.58 -11.67
C ARG A 286 -24.93 21.96 -11.45
N HIS A 287 -25.28 22.61 -10.34
CA HIS A 287 -24.74 23.92 -9.98
C HIS A 287 -23.21 23.89 -9.87
N LEU A 288 -22.65 22.85 -9.24
CA LEU A 288 -21.20 22.63 -9.14
C LEU A 288 -20.53 22.38 -10.49
N LYS A 289 -21.26 21.89 -11.49
CA LYS A 289 -20.77 21.72 -12.86
C LYS A 289 -20.71 23.06 -13.60
N ASP A 290 -21.75 23.88 -13.46
CA ASP A 290 -21.88 25.15 -14.18
C ASP A 290 -21.01 26.26 -13.55
N SER A 291 -20.68 26.13 -12.26
CA SER A 291 -19.76 27.04 -11.56
C SER A 291 -18.29 26.72 -11.88
N GLU A 292 -17.83 27.14 -13.05
CA GLU A 292 -16.45 26.92 -13.56
C GLU A 292 -15.34 27.56 -12.67
N ASN A 293 -15.72 28.45 -11.75
CA ASN A 293 -14.81 29.21 -10.89
C ASN A 293 -14.47 28.54 -9.54
N VAL A 294 -15.06 27.39 -9.23
CA VAL A 294 -14.88 26.75 -7.93
C VAL A 294 -13.79 25.67 -8.06
N SER A 295 -12.62 25.90 -7.45
CA SER A 295 -11.50 24.94 -7.38
C SER A 295 -11.82 23.73 -6.47
N ARG A 296 -13.01 23.14 -6.59
CA ARG A 296 -13.46 21.99 -5.81
C ARG A 296 -13.57 20.76 -6.70
N LEU A 297 -13.39 19.59 -6.10
CA LEU A 297 -13.47 18.29 -6.75
C LEU A 297 -14.82 17.66 -6.37
N PRO A 298 -15.87 17.78 -7.21
CA PRO A 298 -17.18 17.28 -6.85
C PRO A 298 -17.20 15.74 -6.94
N ILE A 299 -17.52 15.08 -5.84
CA ILE A 299 -17.63 13.62 -5.76
C ILE A 299 -19.01 13.27 -5.21
N CYS A 300 -19.79 12.51 -5.99
CA CYS A 300 -21.09 11.99 -5.56
C CYS A 300 -21.00 10.49 -5.28
N ILE A 301 -21.45 10.07 -4.10
CA ILE A 301 -21.35 8.68 -3.64
C ILE A 301 -22.73 8.21 -3.21
N GLN A 302 -23.23 7.15 -3.86
CA GLN A 302 -24.43 6.45 -3.43
C GLN A 302 -24.07 5.56 -2.25
N LEU A 303 -24.64 5.84 -1.07
CA LEU A 303 -24.39 5.00 0.11
C LEU A 303 -24.80 3.54 -0.10
N GLY A 304 -25.82 3.28 -0.94
CA GLY A 304 -26.24 1.92 -1.29
C GLY A 304 -25.24 1.16 -2.17
N SER A 305 -24.26 1.84 -2.78
CA SER A 305 -23.21 1.22 -3.60
C SER A 305 -21.95 0.91 -2.80
N LEU A 306 -21.89 1.28 -1.52
CA LEU A 306 -20.73 1.02 -0.67
C LEU A 306 -20.61 -0.46 -0.30
N ASP A 307 -21.67 -1.27 -0.39
CA ASP A 307 -21.68 -2.73 -0.14
C ASP A 307 -20.87 -3.18 1.11
N GLY A 308 -20.88 -2.36 2.17
CA GLY A 308 -20.16 -2.64 3.43
C GLY A 308 -18.67 -2.30 3.42
N LYS A 309 -18.13 -1.72 2.34
CA LYS A 309 -16.76 -1.20 2.25
C LYS A 309 -16.63 0.14 2.97
N THR A 310 -15.41 0.47 3.39
CA THR A 310 -15.09 1.82 3.87
C THR A 310 -15.13 2.81 2.71
N LEU A 311 -15.37 4.08 3.02
CA LEU A 311 -15.42 5.13 2.00
C LEU A 311 -14.11 5.23 1.22
N GLU A 312 -12.98 5.14 1.92
CA GLU A 312 -11.64 5.15 1.34
C GLU A 312 -11.44 3.99 0.37
N ASP A 313 -11.80 2.77 0.78
CA ASP A 313 -11.66 1.57 -0.05
C ASP A 313 -12.54 1.64 -1.30
N TYR A 314 -13.77 2.15 -1.15
CA TYR A 314 -14.67 2.38 -2.27
C TYR A 314 -14.10 3.42 -3.25
N LEU A 315 -13.55 4.53 -2.75
CA LEU A 315 -12.99 5.57 -3.58
C LEU A 315 -11.80 5.06 -4.40
N LEU A 316 -10.89 4.31 -3.76
CA LEU A 316 -9.66 3.85 -4.39
C LEU A 316 -9.87 2.66 -5.33
N GLN A 317 -10.67 1.68 -4.93
CA GLN A 317 -10.81 0.43 -5.68
C GLN A 317 -11.92 0.47 -6.73
N VAL A 318 -13.00 1.22 -6.47
CA VAL A 318 -14.21 1.22 -7.30
C VAL A 318 -14.34 2.54 -8.05
N TRP A 319 -14.49 3.65 -7.33
CA TRP A 319 -14.78 4.95 -7.95
C TRP A 319 -13.65 5.43 -8.86
N LEU A 320 -12.39 5.39 -8.40
CA LEU A 320 -11.23 5.83 -9.17
C LEU A 320 -11.05 5.00 -10.44
N LYS A 321 -11.28 3.69 -10.35
CA LYS A 321 -11.22 2.78 -11.50
C LYS A 321 -12.28 3.11 -12.54
N GLU A 322 -13.51 3.37 -12.11
CA GLU A 322 -14.57 3.81 -13.02
C GLU A 322 -14.25 5.17 -13.66
N ALA A 323 -13.82 6.14 -12.85
CA ALA A 323 -13.52 7.50 -13.31
C ALA A 323 -12.39 7.53 -14.36
N LEU A 324 -11.32 6.75 -14.13
CA LEU A 324 -10.22 6.63 -15.09
C LEU A 324 -10.60 5.82 -16.34
N SER A 325 -11.45 4.80 -16.18
CA SER A 325 -11.96 4.03 -17.33
C SER A 325 -12.76 4.90 -18.30
N LEU A 326 -13.46 5.94 -17.82
CA LEU A 326 -14.17 6.89 -18.69
C LEU A 326 -13.22 7.73 -19.55
N GLN A 327 -11.96 7.85 -19.16
CA GLN A 327 -10.91 8.53 -19.92
C GLN A 327 -9.99 7.55 -20.69
N GLY A 328 -10.27 6.24 -20.63
CA GLY A 328 -9.42 5.22 -21.24
C GLY A 328 -8.06 5.04 -20.55
N MET A 329 -7.94 5.46 -19.28
CA MET A 329 -6.71 5.38 -18.50
C MET A 329 -6.70 4.14 -17.59
N VAL A 330 -5.51 3.61 -17.31
CA VAL A 330 -5.30 2.49 -16.37
C VAL A 330 -4.91 3.05 -15.00
N VAL A 331 -5.47 2.46 -13.94
CA VAL A 331 -5.18 2.84 -12.55
C VAL A 331 -3.70 2.53 -12.23
N SER A 332 -2.93 3.55 -11.82
CA SER A 332 -1.59 3.38 -11.24
C SER A 332 -1.63 3.56 -9.72
N ALA A 333 -0.63 3.00 -9.01
CA ALA A 333 -0.49 3.17 -7.57
C ALA A 333 -0.31 4.65 -7.17
N GLN A 334 0.35 5.45 -8.00
CA GLN A 334 0.58 6.87 -7.73
C GLN A 334 -0.70 7.70 -7.81
N MET A 335 -1.60 7.39 -8.76
CA MET A 335 -2.90 8.06 -8.86
C MET A 335 -3.75 7.84 -7.61
N GLN A 336 -3.64 6.66 -6.99
CA GLN A 336 -4.29 6.36 -5.72
C GLN A 336 -3.71 7.23 -4.60
N THR A 337 -2.39 7.35 -4.52
CA THR A 337 -1.71 8.19 -3.53
C THR A 337 -2.01 9.68 -3.71
N GLU A 338 -2.02 10.17 -4.94
CA GLU A 338 -2.30 11.58 -5.27
C GLU A 338 -3.75 11.96 -4.92
N LEU A 339 -4.72 11.11 -5.26
CA LEU A 339 -6.12 11.31 -4.88
C LEU A 339 -6.27 11.35 -3.34
N MET A 340 -5.57 10.48 -2.61
CA MET A 340 -5.60 10.50 -1.14
C MET A 340 -5.02 11.80 -0.57
N GLN A 341 -3.92 12.30 -1.13
CA GLN A 341 -3.36 13.59 -0.72
C GLN A 341 -4.34 14.74 -0.97
N LEU A 342 -5.05 14.74 -2.11
CA LEU A 342 -6.07 15.75 -2.41
C LEU A 342 -7.28 15.68 -1.46
N LEU A 343 -7.64 14.48 -0.97
CA LEU A 343 -8.75 14.29 -0.04
C LEU A 343 -8.39 14.59 1.43
N VAL A 344 -7.11 14.47 1.82
CA VAL A 344 -6.62 14.75 3.18
C VAL A 344 -6.40 16.25 3.45
N VAL A 345 -6.26 17.05 2.40
CA VAL A 345 -6.00 18.50 2.49
C VAL A 345 -7.29 19.34 2.73
N VAL A 346 -8.45 18.69 2.87
CA VAL A 346 -9.75 19.32 3.22
C VAL A 346 -10.19 18.87 4.60
#